data_AF-Q6LCX9-F1
#
_entry.id   AF-Q6LCX9-F1
#
_cell.length_a   1.000
_cell.length_b   1.000
_cell.length_c   1.000
_cell.angle_alpha   90.00
_cell.angle_beta   90.00
_cell.angle_gamma   90.00
#
_symmetry.space_group_name_H-M   'P 1'
#
loop_
_entity.id
_entity.type
_entity.pdbx_description
1 polymer ?
#
loop_
_entity_poly.entity_id
_entity_poly.type
_entity_poly.pdbx_seq_one_letter_code
_entity_poly.pdbx_strand_id
1 'polypeptide(L)' 'VKKKIQKEIDQYVGFSRTPTFNDRSHLLMLEATIREVLRIRPVAPMLIPHKANVDS' A
#
# COMPACT_ATOMS: atom_id res chain seq x y z
N VAL A 1 2.23 9.28 11.60
CA VAL A 1 2.35 8.20 10.59
C VAL A 1 3.79 8.06 10.07
N LYS A 2 4.36 9.08 9.42
CA LYS A 2 5.75 9.08 8.89
C LYS A 2 6.82 8.49 9.85
N LYS A 3 6.90 8.99 11.09
CA LYS A 3 7.90 8.52 12.08
C LYS A 3 7.77 7.04 12.44
N LYS A 4 6.55 6.48 12.43
CA LYS A 4 6.33 5.06 12.73
C LYS A 4 6.81 4.17 11.57
N ILE A 5 6.51 4.58 10.34
CA ILE A 5 6.95 3.89 9.12
C ILE A 5 8.48 3.90 9.02
N GLN A 6 9.12 5.05 9.25
CA GLN A 6 10.59 5.14 9.22
C GLN A 6 11.23 4.20 10.24
N LYS A 7 10.73 4.17 11.48
CA LYS A 7 11.20 3.22 12.50
C LYS A 7 11.02 1.76 12.09
N GLU A 8 9.90 1.42 11.46
CA GLU A 8 9.64 0.06 10.98
C GLU A 8 10.65 -0.35 9.88
N ILE A 9 10.93 0.57 8.94
CA ILE A 9 11.93 0.35 7.89
C ILE A 9 13.33 0.19 8.51
N ASP A 10 13.72 1.09 9.41
CA ASP A 10 15.02 1.04 10.08
C ASP A 10 15.20 -0.26 10.89
N GLN A 11 14.10 -0.77 11.48
CA GLN A 11 14.12 -2.00 12.27
C GLN A 11 14.24 -3.27 11.43
N TYR A 12 13.52 -3.38 10.30
CA TYR A 12 13.46 -4.62 9.51
C TYR A 12 14.39 -4.65 8.30
N VAL A 13 14.68 -3.49 7.69
CA VAL A 13 15.60 -3.39 6.54
C VAL A 13 16.99 -2.97 7.00
N GLY A 14 17.07 -2.06 7.98
CA GLY A 14 18.32 -1.45 8.42
C GLY A 14 18.91 -0.55 7.34
N PHE A 15 20.23 -0.35 7.40
CA PHE A 15 20.94 0.61 6.53
C PHE A 15 22.01 -0.03 5.63
N SER A 16 22.22 -1.35 5.74
CA SER A 16 23.25 -2.07 4.97
C SER A 16 22.79 -2.46 3.57
N ARG A 17 21.49 -2.37 3.28
CA ARG A 17 20.89 -2.75 2.00
C ARG A 17 19.67 -1.89 1.68
N THR A 18 19.23 -1.95 0.43
CA THR A 18 17.96 -1.36 0.00
C THR A 18 16.76 -2.28 0.29
N PRO A 19 15.54 -1.72 0.42
CA PRO A 19 14.32 -2.51 0.58
C PRO A 19 14.02 -3.37 -0.65
N THR A 20 13.43 -4.55 -0.43
CA THR A 20 13.03 -5.52 -1.46
C THR A 20 11.57 -5.96 -1.26
N PHE A 21 10.99 -6.63 -2.25
CA PHE A 21 9.59 -7.13 -2.12
C PHE A 21 9.41 -8.16 -0.99
N ASN A 22 10.46 -8.89 -0.63
CA ASN A 22 10.42 -9.86 0.47
C ASN A 22 10.21 -9.19 1.83
N ASP A 23 10.51 -7.89 1.95
CA ASP A 23 10.33 -7.14 3.20
C ASP A 23 8.86 -6.77 3.46
N ARG A 24 7.98 -6.92 2.46
CA ARG A 24 6.57 -6.50 2.54
C ARG A 24 5.81 -7.15 3.70
N SER A 25 6.13 -8.40 4.05
CA SER A 25 5.50 -9.09 5.19
C SER A 25 5.87 -8.49 6.54
N HIS A 26 7.01 -7.79 6.63
CA HIS A 26 7.51 -7.16 7.85
C HIS A 26 7.15 -5.68 7.94
N LEU A 27 6.95 -5.01 6.80
CA LEU A 27 6.62 -3.58 6.71
C LEU A 27 5.09 -3.33 6.72
N LEU A 28 4.42 -3.79 7.78
CA LEU A 28 2.96 -3.76 7.90
C LEU A 28 2.40 -2.33 7.99
N MET A 29 3.06 -1.41 8.70
CA MET A 29 2.63 -0.01 8.81
C MET A 29 2.80 0.72 7.47
N LEU A 30 3.86 0.42 6.72
CA LEU A 30 4.04 0.95 5.37
C LEU A 30 2.89 0.48 4.46
N GLU A 31 2.61 -0.83 4.42
CA GLU A 31 1.54 -1.42 3.62
C GLU A 31 0.17 -0.86 4.00
N ALA A 32 -0.13 -0.77 5.29
CA ALA A 32 -1.38 -0.18 5.79
C ALA A 32 -1.54 1.28 5.35
N THR A 33 -0.44 2.05 5.34
CA THR A 33 -0.47 3.45 4.89
C THR A 33 -0.76 3.56 3.40
N ILE A 34 -0.14 2.72 2.57
CA ILE A 34 -0.42 2.68 1.12
C ILE A 34 -1.91 2.36 0.89
N ARG A 35 -2.44 1.34 1.57
CA ARG A 35 -3.87 0.98 1.48
C ARG A 35 -4.78 2.12 1.90
N GLU A 36 -4.46 2.81 2.98
CA GLU A 36 -5.28 3.91 3.48
C GLU A 36 -5.29 5.12 2.54
N VAL A 37 -4.15 5.41 1.90
CA VAL A 37 -4.08 6.44 0.85
C VAL A 37 -4.96 6.05 -0.34
N LEU A 38 -4.87 4.82 -0.82
CA LEU A 38 -5.70 4.33 -1.93
C LEU A 38 -7.19 4.26 -1.58
N ARG A 39 -7.54 4.07 -0.29
CA ARG A 39 -8.93 4.10 0.19
C ARG A 39 -9.50 5.51 0.22
N ILE A 40 -8.75 6.47 0.78
CA ILE A 40 -9.21 7.87 0.92
C ILE A 40 -9.18 8.59 -0.43
N ARG A 41 -8.13 8.36 -1.22
CA ARG A 41 -7.89 8.99 -2.52
C ARG A 41 -7.62 7.89 -3.56
N PRO A 42 -8.66 7.17 -4.01
CA PRO A 42 -8.50 6.15 -5.02
C PRO A 42 -7.97 6.76 -6.31
N VAL A 43 -7.06 6.04 -6.97
CA VAL A 43 -6.47 6.47 -8.26
C VAL A 43 -7.54 6.60 -9.34
N ALA A 44 -8.54 5.71 -9.32
CA ALA A 44 -9.69 5.74 -10.21
C ALA A 44 -10.99 5.78 -9.38
N PRO A 45 -11.51 6.97 -9.03
CA PRO A 45 -12.70 7.10 -8.15
C PRO A 45 -13.97 6.46 -8.70
N MET A 46 -14.12 6.39 -10.03
CA MET A 46 -15.27 5.78 -10.71
C MET A 46 -14.92 4.47 -11.42
N LEU A 47 -13.71 3.95 -11.22
CA LEU A 47 -13.17 2.80 -11.95
C LEU A 47 -13.33 2.97 -13.48
N ILE A 48 -13.44 1.86 -14.20
CA ILE A 48 -13.75 1.84 -15.64
C ILE A 48 -15.27 1.62 -15.75
N PRO A 49 -16.02 2.36 -16.57
CA PRO A 49 -17.45 2.11 -16.75
C PRO A 49 -17.75 0.67 -17.20
N HIS A 50 -18.72 0.01 -16.55
CA HIS A 50 -19.21 -1.32 -16.91
C HIS A 50 -20.61 -1.23 -17.53
N LYS A 51 -20.98 -2.24 -18.32
CA LYS A 51 -22.32 -2.40 -18.91
C LYS A 51 -22.81 -3.83 -18.68
N ALA A 52 -24.08 -3.99 -18.34
CA ALA A 52 -24.71 -5.32 -18.28
C ALA A 52 -24.75 -5.94 -19.69
N ASN A 53 -24.49 -7.25 -19.77
CA ASN A 53 -24.49 -7.97 -21.05
C ASN A 53 -25.88 -8.50 -21.44
N VAL A 54 -26.72 -8.78 -20.44
CA VAL A 54 -28.09 -9.30 -20.58
C VAL A 54 -28.96 -8.74 -19.46
N ASP A 55 -30.26 -8.63 -19.72
CA ASP A 55 -31.29 -8.34 -18.73
C ASP A 55 -31.77 -9.65 -18.07
N SER A 56 -32.34 -9.55 -16.85
CA SER A 56 -32.90 -10.70 -16.09
C SER A 56 -34.19 -11.25 -16.70
#